data_AF-A0A1M2W6L0-F1
#
_entry.id   AF-A0A1M2W6L0-F1
#
_cell.length_a   1.000
_cell.length_b   1.000
_cell.length_c   1.000
_cell.angle_alpha   90.00
_cell.angle_beta   90.00
_cell.angle_gamma   90.00
#
_symmetry.space_group_name_H-M   'P 1'
#
loop_
_entity.id
_entity.type
_entity.pdbx_description
1 polymer ?
#
loop_
_entity_poly.entity_id
_entity_poly.type
_entity_poly.pdbx_seq_one_letter_code
_entity_poly.pdbx_strand_id
1 'polypeptide(L)'
;MADGTPRRPNDIYKDHKGFTGRVLQKMSGSAPHPALNLHAVAAHPENASPADLHELRDAIQRRQLVEDVMELKGTFFPGLEAIKKANETHDTSVTLKERVQEMQERHMQDVRTLYQWQAQDYYDEMVDLAQSKPDTEYPDVEAFYKDVRTGYALAEAFDDNLDRLNLAHLSSIAPLLRERNMHRQREEVVQRRRDQQFPASIADFHMIRNKDVQVRIARFLEAKDTVRDRMMDEFKWVWRQVIPLITEYARTVSMLPNSSSRPRSHFPLAPRMQQDSFKAEIKTLLRDIEVPDPRKARRDSQPTVKAS
;
A
#
# COMPACT_ATOMS: atom_id res chain seq x y z
N MET A 1 30.74 13.50 35.57
CA MET A 1 29.93 12.30 35.29
C MET A 1 28.72 12.38 36.19
N ALA A 2 27.53 12.61 35.62
CA ALA A 2 26.30 12.76 36.38
C ALA A 2 25.74 11.37 36.68
N ASP A 3 25.63 11.03 37.96
CA ASP A 3 25.01 9.81 38.46
C ASP A 3 23.51 9.85 38.14
N GLY A 4 23.13 9.23 37.02
CA GLY A 4 21.74 9.12 36.61
C GLY A 4 21.04 8.03 37.41
N THR A 5 20.40 8.39 38.52
CA THR A 5 19.49 7.48 39.23
C THR A 5 18.42 6.98 38.26
N PRO A 6 18.24 5.65 38.10
CA PRO A 6 17.25 5.10 37.19
C PRO A 6 15.84 5.50 37.65
N ARG A 7 15.08 6.15 36.77
CA ARG A 7 13.68 6.52 37.01
C ARG A 7 12.89 5.25 37.33
N ARG A 8 12.38 5.14 38.56
CA ARG A 8 11.47 4.06 38.94
C ARG A 8 10.10 4.35 38.33
N PRO A 9 9.43 3.36 37.71
CA PRO A 9 8.07 3.52 37.22
C PRO A 9 7.13 3.78 38.40
N ASN A 10 6.17 4.70 38.21
CA ASN A 10 5.13 4.99 39.19
C ASN A 10 4.35 3.72 39.53
N ASP A 11 4.05 3.48 40.82
CA ASP A 11 3.36 2.25 41.27
C ASP A 11 1.98 2.05 40.62
N ILE A 12 1.37 3.11 40.09
CA ILE A 12 0.13 3.06 39.30
C ILE A 12 0.26 2.17 38.05
N TYR A 13 1.48 1.97 37.53
CA TYR A 13 1.73 1.19 36.31
C TYR A 13 2.18 -0.24 36.57
N LYS A 14 2.30 -0.66 37.84
CA LYS A 14 3.02 -1.90 38.18
C LYS A 14 2.33 -3.19 37.70
N ASP A 15 1.04 -3.14 37.38
CA ASP A 15 0.27 -4.31 36.94
C ASP A 15 -0.66 -4.02 35.75
N HIS A 16 -0.49 -2.85 35.11
CA HIS A 16 -1.32 -2.45 33.98
C HIS A 16 -0.46 -2.33 32.73
N LYS A 17 -0.73 -3.19 31.72
CA LYS A 17 -0.20 -2.99 30.37
C LYS A 17 -0.70 -1.62 29.91
N GLY A 18 0.23 -0.67 29.80
CA GLY A 18 -0.04 0.75 29.66
C GLY A 18 -1.14 1.10 28.66
N PHE A 19 -1.85 2.18 28.98
CA PHE A 19 -2.87 2.87 28.17
C PHE A 19 -4.18 2.13 27.85
N THR A 20 -4.21 0.81 27.70
CA THR A 20 -5.44 0.09 27.28
C THR A 20 -6.36 -0.28 28.44
N GLY A 21 -5.84 -0.47 29.65
CA GLY A 21 -6.62 -0.91 30.81
C GLY A 21 -7.77 0.03 31.16
N ARG A 22 -7.54 1.35 31.14
CA ARG A 22 -8.57 2.35 31.47
C ARG A 22 -9.68 2.43 30.41
N VAL A 23 -9.33 2.21 29.14
CA VAL A 23 -10.30 2.19 28.03
C VAL A 23 -11.14 0.91 28.07
N LEU A 24 -10.52 -0.26 28.27
CA LEU A 24 -11.22 -1.54 28.43
C LEU A 24 -12.13 -1.54 29.66
N GLN A 25 -11.69 -0.97 30.78
CA GLN A 25 -12.50 -0.84 31.99
C GLN A 25 -13.72 0.06 31.76
N LYS A 26 -13.57 1.16 31.01
CA LYS A 26 -14.70 2.02 30.57
C LYS A 26 -15.66 1.29 29.63
N MET A 27 -15.15 0.52 28.67
CA MET A 27 -15.99 -0.25 27.74
C MET A 27 -16.74 -1.41 28.41
N SER A 28 -16.17 -2.00 29.46
CA SER A 28 -16.81 -3.09 30.22
C SER A 28 -17.95 -2.65 31.13
N GLY A 29 -18.24 -1.34 31.22
CA GLY A 29 -19.22 -0.79 32.17
C GLY A 29 -18.80 -0.89 33.64
N SER A 30 -17.64 -1.48 33.94
CA SER A 30 -17.10 -1.64 35.29
C SER A 30 -16.33 -0.42 35.79
N ALA A 31 -15.95 0.51 34.91
CA ALA A 31 -15.36 1.77 35.38
C ALA A 31 -16.43 2.52 36.17
N PRO A 32 -16.15 2.97 37.41
CA PRO A 32 -17.06 3.86 38.11
C PRO A 32 -17.33 5.03 37.17
N HIS A 33 -18.60 5.26 36.83
CA HIS A 33 -18.98 6.51 36.20
C HIS A 33 -18.38 7.63 37.04
N PRO A 34 -17.73 8.64 36.45
CA PRO A 34 -17.33 9.80 37.22
C PRO A 34 -18.59 10.26 37.94
N ALA A 35 -18.59 10.16 39.27
CA ALA A 35 -19.75 10.47 40.10
C ALA A 35 -20.13 11.96 40.00
N LEU A 36 -19.30 12.74 39.31
CA LEU A 36 -19.47 14.14 39.01
C LEU A 36 -20.45 14.33 37.87
N ASN A 37 -21.62 14.84 38.22
CA ASN A 37 -22.54 15.42 37.27
C ASN A 37 -21.92 16.69 36.68
N LEU A 38 -21.24 16.57 35.54
CA LEU A 38 -20.58 17.69 34.85
C LEU A 38 -21.56 18.83 34.48
N HIS A 39 -22.85 18.54 34.35
CA HIS A 39 -23.85 19.58 34.15
C HIS A 39 -24.06 20.45 35.40
N ALA A 40 -23.94 19.87 36.60
CA ALA A 40 -24.00 20.63 37.85
C ALA A 40 -22.75 21.52 38.03
N VAL A 41 -21.59 21.02 37.62
CA VAL A 41 -20.33 21.79 37.58
C VAL A 41 -20.44 22.96 36.61
N ALA A 42 -21.04 22.75 35.43
CA ALA A 42 -21.27 23.80 34.44
C ALA A 42 -22.30 24.85 34.89
N ALA A 43 -23.33 24.44 35.64
CA ALA A 43 -24.36 25.35 36.15
C ALA A 43 -23.89 26.21 37.33
N HIS A 44 -22.92 25.71 38.10
CA HIS A 44 -22.40 26.36 39.32
C HIS A 44 -20.87 26.34 39.38
N PRO A 45 -20.16 26.99 38.44
CA PRO A 45 -18.70 26.97 38.37
C PRO A 45 -18.03 27.56 39.62
N GLU A 46 -18.69 28.48 40.32
CA GLU A 46 -18.20 29.10 41.56
C GLU A 46 -18.05 28.13 42.73
N ASN A 47 -18.79 27.01 42.70
CA ASN A 47 -18.78 26.00 43.77
C ASN A 47 -17.94 24.76 43.41
N ALA A 48 -17.40 24.71 42.19
CA ALA A 48 -16.67 23.57 41.67
C ALA A 48 -15.21 23.56 42.11
N SER A 49 -14.64 22.38 42.33
CA SER A 49 -13.20 22.29 42.58
C SER A 49 -12.43 22.57 41.27
N PRO A 50 -11.17 23.05 41.35
CA PRO A 50 -10.33 23.24 40.16
C PRO A 50 -10.17 21.97 39.32
N ALA A 51 -10.18 20.79 39.97
CA ALA A 51 -10.13 19.51 39.28
C ALA A 51 -11.40 19.21 38.47
N ASP A 52 -12.57 19.55 39.03
CA ASP A 52 -13.86 19.36 38.34
C ASP A 52 -14.01 20.32 37.16
N LEU A 53 -13.55 21.56 37.32
CA LEU A 53 -13.50 22.54 36.23
C LEU A 53 -12.56 22.09 35.10
N HIS A 54 -11.43 21.47 35.44
CA HIS A 54 -10.55 20.88 34.45
C HIS A 54 -11.20 19.69 33.73
N GLU A 55 -11.84 18.77 34.46
CA GLU A 55 -12.56 17.65 33.86
C GLU A 55 -13.73 18.11 32.97
N LEU A 56 -14.41 19.18 33.34
CA LEU A 56 -15.45 19.82 32.51
C LEU A 56 -14.87 20.35 31.20
N ARG A 57 -13.73 21.06 31.24
CA ARG A 57 -13.04 21.53 30.03
C ARG A 57 -12.65 20.37 29.12
N ASP A 58 -12.06 19.32 29.67
CA ASP A 58 -11.70 18.11 28.93
C ASP A 58 -12.95 17.41 28.34
N ALA A 59 -14.08 17.44 29.04
CA ALA A 59 -15.34 16.88 28.55
C ALA A 59 -15.92 17.71 27.39
N ILE A 60 -15.87 19.04 27.47
CA ILE A 60 -16.30 19.94 26.39
C ILE A 60 -15.44 19.72 25.15
N GLN A 61 -14.12 19.69 25.28
CA GLN A 61 -13.20 19.44 24.17
C GLN A 61 -13.43 18.07 23.53
N ARG A 62 -13.64 17.02 24.34
CA ARG A 62 -13.97 15.69 23.84
C ARG A 62 -15.30 15.67 23.09
N ARG A 63 -16.30 16.42 23.56
CA ARG A 63 -17.60 16.53 22.89
C ARG A 63 -17.45 17.22 21.54
N GLN A 64 -16.78 18.37 21.49
CA GLN A 64 -16.50 19.09 20.24
C GLN A 64 -15.80 18.19 19.24
N LEU A 65 -14.73 17.50 19.66
CA LEU A 65 -14.05 16.53 18.79
C LEU A 65 -14.97 15.43 18.28
N VAL A 66 -15.89 14.91 19.10
CA VAL A 66 -16.84 13.88 18.65
C VAL A 66 -17.82 14.45 17.65
N GLU A 67 -18.32 15.67 17.86
CA GLU A 67 -19.19 16.37 16.91
C GLU A 67 -18.47 16.57 15.57
N ASP A 68 -17.26 17.12 15.60
CA ASP A 68 -16.35 17.29 14.46
C ASP A 68 -16.08 15.95 13.74
N VAL A 69 -15.72 14.91 14.48
CA VAL A 69 -15.49 13.58 13.90
C VAL A 69 -16.78 12.99 13.34
N MET A 70 -17.94 13.28 13.92
CA MET A 70 -19.23 12.87 13.36
C MET A 70 -19.60 13.69 12.12
N GLU A 71 -19.17 14.93 11.99
CA GLU A 71 -19.35 15.70 10.76
C GLU A 71 -18.42 15.21 9.64
N LEU A 72 -17.17 14.90 9.98
CA LEU A 72 -16.17 14.35 9.05
C LEU A 72 -16.47 12.90 8.63
N LYS A 73 -16.70 12.04 9.63
CA LYS A 73 -16.78 10.58 9.49
C LYS A 73 -18.15 10.03 9.76
N GLY A 74 -19.15 10.88 10.03
CA GLY A 74 -20.54 10.48 10.22
C GLY A 74 -20.91 9.51 9.13
N THR A 75 -20.95 8.23 9.49
CA THR A 75 -21.10 7.18 8.52
C THR A 75 -22.53 7.27 8.06
N PHE A 76 -22.74 7.92 6.92
CA PHE A 76 -23.90 7.63 6.10
C PHE A 76 -23.88 6.14 5.90
N PHE A 77 -24.89 5.46 6.44
CA PHE A 77 -25.06 4.04 6.23
C PHE A 77 -25.00 3.84 4.71
N PRO A 78 -23.99 3.12 4.19
CA PRO A 78 -23.82 3.02 2.76
C PRO A 78 -25.13 2.47 2.20
N GLY A 79 -25.69 3.17 1.20
CA GLY A 79 -26.96 2.76 0.61
C GLY A 79 -26.91 1.29 0.20
N LEU A 80 -28.05 0.60 0.19
CA LEU A 80 -28.11 -0.83 -0.12
C LEU A 80 -27.42 -1.18 -1.45
N GLU A 81 -27.44 -0.26 -2.42
CA GLU A 81 -26.73 -0.39 -3.70
C GLU A 81 -25.21 -0.40 -3.54
N ALA A 82 -24.65 0.46 -2.68
CA ALA A 82 -23.22 0.48 -2.39
C ALA A 82 -22.77 -0.80 -1.70
N ILE A 83 -23.58 -1.35 -0.79
CA ILE A 83 -23.30 -2.64 -0.13
C ILE A 83 -23.34 -3.79 -1.16
N LYS A 84 -24.36 -3.81 -2.04
CA LYS A 84 -24.43 -4.83 -3.11
C LYS A 84 -23.22 -4.76 -4.03
N LYS A 85 -22.86 -3.55 -4.48
CA LYS A 85 -21.68 -3.34 -5.34
C LYS A 85 -20.39 -3.79 -4.65
N ALA A 86 -20.23 -3.48 -3.36
CA ALA A 86 -19.06 -3.91 -2.59
C ALA A 86 -18.99 -5.44 -2.43
N ASN A 87 -20.13 -6.12 -2.31
CA ASN A 87 -20.19 -7.58 -2.25
C ASN A 87 -19.96 -8.26 -3.62
N GLU A 88 -20.35 -7.60 -4.71
CA GLU A 88 -20.19 -8.12 -6.07
C GLU A 88 -18.75 -7.97 -6.59
N THR A 89 -18.03 -6.93 -6.16
CA THR A 89 -16.62 -6.76 -6.52
C THR A 89 -15.75 -7.75 -5.75
N HIS A 90 -15.34 -8.84 -6.40
CA HIS A 90 -14.34 -9.74 -5.84
C HIS A 90 -13.03 -9.00 -5.57
N ASP A 91 -12.50 -9.15 -4.36
CA ASP A 91 -11.20 -8.59 -3.97
C ASP A 91 -10.08 -9.17 -4.83
N THR A 92 -9.64 -8.37 -5.80
CA THR A 92 -8.50 -8.63 -6.68
C THR A 92 -7.35 -7.74 -6.23
N SER A 93 -6.10 -8.09 -6.56
CA SER A 93 -4.94 -7.27 -6.21
C SER A 93 -5.06 -5.81 -6.71
N VAL A 94 -5.75 -5.62 -7.85
CA VAL A 94 -6.04 -4.31 -8.46
C VAL A 94 -7.10 -3.54 -7.66
N THR A 95 -8.25 -4.15 -7.36
CA THR A 95 -9.34 -3.49 -6.61
C THR A 95 -8.90 -3.12 -5.19
N LEU A 96 -8.12 -3.99 -4.53
CA LEU A 96 -7.52 -3.68 -3.24
C LEU A 96 -6.52 -2.53 -3.31
N LYS A 97 -5.77 -2.40 -4.41
CA LYS A 97 -4.87 -1.25 -4.61
C LYS A 97 -5.66 0.05 -4.75
N GLU A 98 -6.74 0.03 -5.53
CA GLU A 98 -7.64 1.18 -5.69
C GLU A 98 -8.27 1.59 -4.35
N ARG A 99 -8.77 0.63 -3.57
CA ARG A 99 -9.33 0.88 -2.24
C ARG A 99 -8.31 1.46 -1.26
N VAL A 100 -7.07 0.99 -1.30
CA VAL A 100 -5.97 1.54 -0.50
C VAL A 100 -5.69 2.99 -0.91
N GLN A 101 -5.67 3.28 -2.21
CA GLN A 101 -5.48 4.65 -2.71
C GLN A 101 -6.63 5.57 -2.31
N GLU A 102 -7.88 5.12 -2.47
CA GLU A 102 -9.06 5.86 -2.05
C GLU A 102 -9.02 6.17 -0.55
N MET A 103 -8.63 5.19 0.27
CA MET A 103 -8.49 5.39 1.72
C MET A 103 -7.41 6.42 2.07
N GLN A 104 -6.29 6.45 1.33
CA GLN A 104 -5.23 7.45 1.49
C GLN A 104 -5.72 8.85 1.08
N GLU A 105 -6.46 8.94 -0.03
CA GLU A 105 -7.05 10.20 -0.51
C GLU A 105 -8.06 10.76 0.49
N ARG A 106 -8.94 9.91 1.02
CA ARG A 106 -9.87 10.28 2.09
C ARG A 106 -9.13 10.76 3.33
N HIS A 107 -8.10 10.05 3.77
CA HIS A 107 -7.31 10.48 4.93
C HIS A 107 -6.64 11.84 4.71
N MET A 108 -6.09 12.11 3.51
CA MET A 108 -5.54 13.44 3.18
C MET A 108 -6.62 14.53 3.22
N GLN A 109 -7.84 14.22 2.78
CA GLN A 109 -8.97 15.14 2.88
C GLN A 109 -9.35 15.40 4.34
N ASP A 110 -9.52 14.34 5.14
CA ASP A 110 -9.81 14.44 6.57
C ASP A 110 -8.79 15.31 7.31
N VAL A 111 -7.50 15.10 7.06
CA VAL A 111 -6.41 15.89 7.65
C VAL A 111 -6.51 17.35 7.21
N ARG A 112 -6.77 17.64 5.93
CA ARG A 112 -6.94 19.01 5.45
C ARG A 112 -8.12 19.72 6.12
N THR A 113 -9.25 19.04 6.26
CA THR A 113 -10.42 19.57 6.95
C THR A 113 -10.11 19.84 8.42
N LEU A 114 -9.40 18.93 9.09
CA LEU A 114 -8.95 19.14 10.48
C LEU A 114 -8.09 20.41 10.60
N TYR A 115 -7.15 20.64 9.68
CA TYR A 115 -6.36 21.88 9.64
C TYR A 115 -7.21 23.11 9.38
N GLN A 116 -8.24 23.02 8.54
CA GLN A 116 -9.16 24.13 8.28
C GLN A 116 -9.95 24.49 9.54
N TRP A 117 -10.44 23.51 10.29
CA TRP A 117 -11.13 23.73 11.56
C TRP A 117 -10.20 24.35 12.59
N GLN A 118 -8.98 23.83 12.74
CA GLN A 118 -8.02 24.44 13.66
C GLN A 118 -7.71 25.89 13.28
N ALA A 119 -7.57 26.19 11.99
CA ALA A 119 -7.33 27.55 11.53
C ALA A 119 -8.54 28.48 11.82
N GLN A 120 -9.76 27.95 11.69
CA GLN A 120 -10.99 28.66 12.01
C GLN A 120 -11.10 28.91 13.51
N ASP A 121 -10.90 27.90 14.35
CA ASP A 121 -10.92 28.02 15.82
C ASP A 121 -9.90 29.06 16.30
N TYR A 122 -8.68 29.01 15.74
CA TYR A 122 -7.65 30.00 16.04
C TYR A 122 -8.07 31.41 15.62
N TYR A 123 -8.65 31.56 14.42
CA TYR A 123 -9.13 32.86 13.94
C TYR A 123 -10.23 33.42 14.84
N ASP A 124 -11.21 32.60 15.20
CA ASP A 124 -12.33 32.98 16.07
C ASP A 124 -11.82 33.36 17.46
N GLU A 125 -10.87 32.60 18.01
CA GLU A 125 -10.19 32.96 19.27
C GLU A 125 -9.46 34.30 19.18
N MET A 126 -8.79 34.59 18.06
CA MET A 126 -8.12 35.89 17.84
C MET A 126 -9.11 37.05 17.71
N VAL A 127 -10.26 36.82 17.07
CA VAL A 127 -11.35 37.81 16.98
C VAL A 127 -11.93 38.07 18.36
N ASP A 128 -12.24 37.02 19.12
CA ASP A 128 -12.71 37.11 20.49
C ASP A 128 -11.69 37.83 21.38
N LEU A 129 -10.40 37.57 21.21
CA LEU A 129 -9.33 38.27 21.92
C LEU A 129 -9.32 39.77 21.59
N ALA A 130 -9.41 40.11 20.30
CA ALA A 130 -9.42 41.50 19.85
C ALA A 130 -10.65 42.27 20.37
N GLN A 131 -11.81 41.63 20.41
CA GLN A 131 -13.06 42.21 20.92
C GLN A 131 -13.13 42.24 22.45
N SER A 132 -12.48 41.27 23.11
CA SER A 132 -12.47 41.19 24.57
C SER A 132 -11.57 42.23 25.24
N LYS A 133 -10.75 42.97 24.48
CA LYS A 133 -9.98 44.10 25.00
C LYS A 133 -10.96 45.09 25.62
N PRO A 134 -11.07 45.12 26.95
CA PRO A 134 -11.93 46.10 27.56
C PRO A 134 -11.24 47.46 27.34
N ASP A 135 -12.03 48.53 27.22
CA ASP A 135 -11.54 49.92 27.09
C ASP A 135 -10.93 50.38 28.44
N THR A 136 -10.01 49.59 28.99
CA THR A 136 -9.46 49.71 30.34
C THR A 136 -7.97 49.91 30.22
N GLU A 137 -7.53 51.03 30.77
CA GLU A 137 -6.14 51.50 30.73
C GLU A 137 -5.16 50.67 31.59
N TYR A 138 -5.59 49.50 32.10
CA TYR A 138 -4.82 48.73 33.08
C TYR A 138 -4.00 47.61 32.41
N PRO A 139 -2.66 47.75 32.31
CA PRO A 139 -1.79 46.79 31.63
C PRO A 139 -1.75 45.40 32.29
N ASP A 140 -2.04 45.29 33.59
CA ASP A 140 -2.04 44.01 34.32
C ASP A 140 -3.17 43.07 33.88
N VAL A 141 -4.30 43.64 33.44
CA VAL A 141 -5.43 42.86 32.94
C VAL A 141 -5.08 42.22 31.58
N GLU A 142 -4.40 42.95 30.70
CA GLU A 142 -3.96 42.42 29.40
C GLU A 142 -2.92 41.30 29.57
N ALA A 143 -2.01 41.42 30.53
CA ALA A 143 -1.03 40.38 30.85
C ALA A 143 -1.70 39.11 31.37
N PHE A 144 -2.68 39.23 32.26
CA PHE A 144 -3.47 38.09 32.76
C PHE A 144 -4.25 37.39 31.64
N TYR A 145 -4.90 38.14 30.75
CA TYR A 145 -5.61 37.54 29.61
C TYR A 145 -4.67 36.82 28.65
N LYS A 146 -3.47 37.38 28.41
CA LYS A 146 -2.43 36.67 27.64
C LYS A 146 -1.99 35.41 28.35
N ASP A 147 -1.72 35.42 29.65
CA ASP A 147 -1.25 34.24 30.38
C ASP A 147 -2.30 33.11 30.43
N VAL A 148 -3.58 33.47 30.64
CA VAL A 148 -4.69 32.50 30.68
C VAL A 148 -5.00 31.90 29.31
N ARG A 149 -4.82 32.65 28.22
CA ARG A 149 -5.13 32.19 26.84
C ARG A 149 -3.93 31.73 26.01
N THR A 150 -2.70 32.13 26.34
CA THR A 150 -1.47 31.62 25.68
C THR A 150 -1.12 30.20 26.11
N GLY A 151 -1.93 29.59 26.98
CA GLY A 151 -1.83 28.18 27.29
C GLY A 151 -1.88 27.37 26.00
N TYR A 152 -0.76 26.73 25.68
CA TYR A 152 -0.54 25.79 24.57
C TYR A 152 -1.57 24.64 24.46
N ALA A 153 -2.61 24.63 25.29
CA ALA A 153 -3.68 23.64 25.35
C ALA A 153 -4.39 23.44 24.00
N LEU A 154 -4.63 24.49 23.21
CA LEU A 154 -5.25 24.32 21.88
C LEU A 154 -4.30 23.61 20.90
N ALA A 155 -3.01 23.95 20.93
CA ALA A 155 -1.99 23.32 20.11
C ALA A 155 -1.75 21.86 20.53
N GLU A 156 -1.66 21.59 21.83
CA GLU A 156 -1.50 20.23 22.38
C GLU A 156 -2.70 19.34 22.04
N ALA A 157 -3.93 19.86 22.17
CA ALA A 157 -5.13 19.11 21.81
C ALA A 157 -5.18 18.76 20.32
N PHE A 158 -4.72 19.66 19.45
CA PHE A 158 -4.66 19.41 18.02
C PHE A 158 -3.68 18.28 17.67
N ASP A 159 -2.46 18.32 18.21
CA ASP A 159 -1.46 17.28 17.95
C ASP A 159 -1.97 15.89 18.37
N ASP A 160 -2.60 15.81 19.55
CA ASP A 160 -3.27 14.61 20.05
C ASP A 160 -4.37 14.10 19.10
N ASN A 161 -5.16 15.01 18.53
CA ASN A 161 -6.25 14.68 17.61
C ASN A 161 -5.72 14.20 16.25
N LEU A 162 -4.67 14.86 15.74
CA LEU A 162 -3.99 14.45 14.52
C LEU A 162 -3.38 13.06 14.68
N ASP A 163 -2.73 12.77 15.80
CA ASP A 163 -2.16 11.46 16.10
C ASP A 163 -3.23 10.36 16.20
N ARG A 164 -4.36 10.65 16.83
CA ARG A 164 -5.51 9.72 16.86
C ARG A 164 -6.05 9.45 15.46
N LEU A 165 -6.16 10.49 14.62
CA LEU A 165 -6.62 10.37 13.24
C LEU A 165 -5.66 9.50 12.40
N ASN A 166 -4.36 9.75 12.54
CA ASN A 166 -3.29 8.99 11.88
C ASN A 166 -3.29 7.53 12.32
N LEU A 167 -3.40 7.27 13.63
CA LEU A 167 -3.47 5.92 14.17
C LEU A 167 -4.70 5.17 13.66
N ALA A 168 -5.86 5.82 13.63
CA ALA A 168 -7.09 5.25 13.10
C ALA A 168 -6.93 4.87 11.62
N HIS A 169 -6.35 5.76 10.80
CA HIS A 169 -6.06 5.48 9.39
C HIS A 169 -5.06 4.32 9.21
N LEU A 170 -3.98 4.29 10.00
CA LEU A 170 -3.01 3.18 9.95
C LEU A 170 -3.66 1.85 10.33
N SER A 171 -4.56 1.86 11.32
CA SER A 171 -5.27 0.67 11.75
C SER A 171 -6.23 0.13 10.68
N SER A 172 -6.84 0.99 9.86
CA SER A 172 -7.75 0.60 8.79
C SER A 172 -7.04 0.19 7.50
N ILE A 173 -5.91 0.80 7.16
CA ILE A 173 -5.15 0.49 5.92
C ILE A 173 -4.28 -0.76 6.07
N ALA A 174 -3.78 -1.05 7.27
CA ALA A 174 -2.91 -2.21 7.54
C ALA A 174 -3.50 -3.56 7.09
N PRO A 175 -4.76 -3.92 7.40
CA PRO A 175 -5.34 -5.18 6.92
C PRO A 175 -5.46 -5.23 5.39
N LEU A 176 -5.87 -4.13 4.73
CA LEU A 176 -5.99 -4.07 3.27
C LEU A 176 -4.64 -4.31 2.57
N LEU A 177 -3.56 -3.76 3.13
CA LEU A 177 -2.21 -3.98 2.61
C LEU A 177 -1.77 -5.44 2.77
N ARG A 178 -2.10 -6.08 3.90
CA ARG A 178 -1.81 -7.51 4.11
C ARG A 178 -2.56 -8.38 3.11
N GLU A 179 -3.85 -8.12 2.91
CA GLU A 179 -4.69 -8.83 1.94
C GLU A 179 -4.16 -8.65 0.52
N ARG A 180 -3.88 -7.42 0.11
CA ARG A 180 -3.30 -7.12 -1.20
C ARG A 180 -2.00 -7.91 -1.43
N ASN A 181 -1.12 -7.95 -0.43
CA ASN A 181 0.13 -8.69 -0.51
C ASN A 181 -0.12 -10.21 -0.62
N MET A 182 -1.10 -10.75 0.10
CA MET A 182 -1.49 -12.16 -0.05
C MET A 182 -2.03 -12.48 -1.44
N HIS A 183 -2.90 -11.64 -2.00
CA HIS A 183 -3.42 -11.82 -3.36
C HIS A 183 -2.30 -11.76 -4.40
N ARG A 184 -1.42 -10.77 -4.29
CA ARG A 184 -0.24 -10.65 -5.15
C ARG A 184 0.65 -11.89 -5.07
N GLN A 185 0.92 -12.41 -3.88
CA GLN A 185 1.72 -13.63 -3.73
C GLN A 185 1.04 -14.85 -4.37
N ARG A 186 -0.28 -15.00 -4.24
CA ARG A 186 -1.04 -16.07 -4.90
C ARG A 186 -0.96 -15.96 -6.42
N GLU A 187 -1.16 -14.76 -6.96
CA GLU A 187 -1.03 -14.47 -8.40
C GLU A 187 0.39 -14.79 -8.89
N GLU A 188 1.43 -14.36 -8.15
CA GLU A 188 2.82 -14.65 -8.48
C GLU A 188 3.12 -16.16 -8.43
N VAL A 189 2.58 -16.90 -7.46
CA VAL A 189 2.76 -18.37 -7.40
C VAL A 189 2.08 -19.05 -8.60
N VAL A 190 0.86 -18.64 -8.94
CA VAL A 190 0.16 -19.18 -10.12
C VAL A 190 0.92 -18.83 -11.40
N GLN A 191 1.42 -17.59 -11.51
CA GLN A 191 2.19 -17.17 -12.66
C GLN A 191 3.52 -17.92 -12.75
N ARG A 192 4.23 -18.10 -11.64
CA ARG A 192 5.46 -18.91 -11.59
C ARG A 192 5.19 -20.36 -12.00
N ARG A 193 4.07 -20.95 -11.57
CA ARG A 193 3.67 -22.30 -11.98
C ARG A 193 3.40 -22.37 -13.48
N ARG A 194 2.73 -21.37 -14.06
CA ARG A 194 2.50 -21.28 -15.51
C ARG A 194 3.81 -21.10 -16.28
N ASP A 195 4.69 -20.23 -15.79
CA ASP A 195 5.99 -19.95 -16.41
C ASP A 195 6.97 -21.14 -16.29
N GLN A 196 6.75 -22.05 -15.32
CA GLN A 196 7.46 -23.31 -15.19
C GLN A 196 6.92 -24.41 -16.11
N GLN A 197 5.70 -24.27 -16.64
CA GLN A 197 5.15 -25.27 -17.55
C GLN A 197 5.76 -25.11 -18.94
N PHE A 198 6.31 -26.19 -19.47
CA PHE A 198 6.81 -26.23 -20.84
C PHE A 198 5.63 -26.42 -21.81
N PRO A 199 5.52 -25.63 -22.91
CA PRO A 199 4.41 -25.73 -23.85
C PRO A 199 4.44 -27.08 -24.59
N ALA A 200 3.26 -27.70 -24.75
CA ALA A 200 3.14 -29.00 -25.40
C ALA A 200 3.17 -28.89 -26.94
N SER A 201 2.78 -27.73 -27.49
CA SER A 201 2.71 -27.48 -28.93
C SER A 201 3.27 -26.10 -29.32
N ILE A 202 3.54 -25.91 -30.62
CA ILE A 202 3.93 -24.59 -31.17
C ILE A 202 2.83 -23.54 -30.93
N ALA A 203 1.56 -23.92 -31.04
CA ALA A 203 0.45 -23.01 -30.75
C ALA A 203 0.48 -22.53 -29.29
N ASP A 204 0.72 -23.43 -28.35
CA ASP A 204 0.84 -23.08 -26.93
C ASP A 204 2.01 -22.14 -26.69
N PHE A 205 3.13 -22.32 -27.40
CA PHE A 205 4.27 -21.41 -27.33
C PHE A 205 3.90 -19.97 -27.73
N HIS A 206 3.12 -19.79 -28.81
CA HIS A 206 2.66 -18.47 -29.23
C HIS A 206 1.62 -17.87 -28.28
N MET A 207 0.87 -18.69 -27.55
CA MET A 207 -0.08 -18.22 -26.53
C MET A 207 0.60 -17.70 -25.26
N ILE A 208 1.87 -17.99 -25.05
CA ILE A 208 2.63 -17.49 -23.89
C ILE A 208 2.78 -15.97 -23.98
N ARG A 209 2.22 -15.24 -23.01
CA ARG A 209 2.34 -13.77 -22.95
C ARG A 209 3.72 -13.29 -22.50
N ASN A 210 4.44 -14.09 -21.71
CA ASN A 210 5.72 -13.71 -21.14
C ASN A 210 6.86 -13.98 -22.13
N LYS A 211 7.45 -12.90 -22.67
CA LYS A 211 8.56 -12.98 -23.64
C LYS A 211 9.77 -13.70 -23.06
N ASP A 212 10.12 -13.50 -21.79
CA ASP A 212 11.29 -14.15 -21.18
C ASP A 212 11.12 -15.67 -21.10
N VAL A 213 9.89 -16.16 -20.93
CA VAL A 213 9.57 -17.60 -21.01
C VAL A 213 9.78 -18.11 -22.43
N GLN A 214 9.26 -17.39 -23.44
CA GLN A 214 9.46 -17.74 -24.85
C GLN A 214 10.95 -17.80 -25.22
N VAL A 215 11.74 -16.84 -24.75
CA VAL A 215 13.19 -16.79 -24.98
C VAL A 215 13.89 -17.97 -24.34
N ARG A 216 13.54 -18.31 -23.09
CA ARG A 216 14.12 -19.47 -22.42
C ARG A 216 13.81 -20.77 -23.17
N ILE A 217 12.59 -20.93 -23.65
CA ILE A 217 12.19 -22.09 -24.44
C ILE A 217 12.91 -22.08 -25.80
N ALA A 218 13.02 -20.93 -26.46
CA ALA A 218 13.77 -20.77 -27.71
C ALA A 218 15.25 -21.18 -27.55
N ARG A 219 15.92 -20.70 -26.49
CA ARG A 219 17.29 -21.10 -26.13
C ARG A 219 17.39 -22.59 -25.88
N PHE A 220 16.42 -23.15 -25.17
CA PHE A 220 16.37 -24.59 -24.92
C PHE A 220 16.25 -25.41 -26.21
N LEU A 221 15.41 -24.97 -27.17
CA LEU A 221 15.23 -25.63 -28.45
C LEU A 221 16.50 -25.58 -29.32
N GLU A 222 17.27 -24.49 -29.29
CA GLU A 222 18.54 -24.37 -30.03
C GLU A 222 19.76 -24.98 -29.30
N ALA A 223 19.68 -25.13 -27.98
CA ALA A 223 20.78 -25.64 -27.15
C ALA A 223 21.19 -27.09 -27.50
N LYS A 224 22.44 -27.43 -27.16
CA LYS A 224 22.96 -28.80 -27.20
C LYS A 224 22.42 -29.61 -26.01
N ASP A 225 22.42 -30.93 -26.11
CA ASP A 225 21.82 -31.82 -25.11
C ASP A 225 22.38 -31.60 -23.69
N THR A 226 23.69 -31.37 -23.53
CA THR A 226 24.29 -31.09 -22.22
C THR A 226 23.78 -29.81 -21.55
N VAL A 227 23.41 -28.80 -22.35
CA VAL A 227 22.86 -27.53 -21.86
C VAL A 227 21.36 -27.69 -21.62
N ARG A 228 20.67 -28.46 -22.46
CA ARG A 228 19.25 -28.81 -22.27
C ARG A 228 19.03 -29.51 -20.93
N ASP A 229 19.86 -30.50 -20.59
CA ASP A 229 19.75 -31.21 -19.31
C ASP A 229 19.87 -30.25 -18.12
N ARG A 230 20.86 -29.34 -18.16
CA ARG A 230 21.02 -28.29 -17.13
C ARG A 230 19.81 -27.36 -17.04
N MET A 231 19.28 -26.93 -18.18
CA MET A 231 18.09 -26.07 -18.23
C MET A 231 16.85 -26.79 -17.71
N MET A 232 16.71 -28.10 -17.97
CA MET A 232 15.63 -28.89 -17.40
C MET A 232 15.70 -28.96 -15.88
N ASP A 233 16.90 -29.13 -15.31
CA ASP A 233 17.11 -29.12 -13.86
C ASP A 233 16.88 -27.74 -13.23
N GLU A 234 17.29 -26.67 -13.91
CA GLU A 234 17.13 -25.28 -13.47
C GLU A 234 15.65 -24.87 -13.46
N PHE A 235 14.94 -25.12 -14.56
CA PHE A 235 13.54 -24.73 -14.72
C PHE A 235 12.53 -25.80 -14.27
N LYS A 236 13.02 -26.94 -13.76
CA LYS A 236 12.21 -28.09 -13.30
C LYS A 236 11.31 -28.66 -14.39
N TRP A 237 11.79 -28.66 -15.62
CA TRP A 237 11.06 -29.24 -16.75
C TRP A 237 11.24 -30.76 -16.79
N VAL A 238 10.12 -31.48 -16.94
CA VAL A 238 10.15 -32.93 -17.04
C VAL A 238 10.37 -33.33 -18.50
N TRP A 239 11.30 -34.24 -18.78
CA TRP A 239 11.62 -34.72 -20.14
C TRP A 239 10.37 -35.00 -20.99
N ARG A 240 9.38 -35.68 -20.41
CA ARG A 240 8.10 -36.02 -21.05
C ARG A 240 7.31 -34.81 -21.57
N GLN A 241 7.41 -33.66 -20.92
CA GLN A 241 6.71 -32.43 -21.31
C GLN A 241 7.40 -31.76 -22.51
N VAL A 242 8.71 -31.94 -22.64
CA VAL A 242 9.54 -31.21 -23.58
C VAL A 242 9.64 -31.94 -24.93
N ILE A 243 9.60 -33.29 -24.92
CA ILE A 243 9.68 -34.14 -26.11
C ILE A 243 8.75 -33.70 -27.24
N PRO A 244 7.44 -33.42 -27.01
CA PRO A 244 6.52 -33.08 -28.09
C PRO A 244 7.02 -31.88 -28.91
N LEU A 245 7.39 -30.78 -28.25
CA LEU A 245 7.89 -29.60 -28.93
C LEU A 245 9.26 -29.81 -29.58
N ILE A 246 10.16 -30.59 -28.97
CA ILE A 246 11.44 -30.95 -29.60
C ILE A 246 11.18 -31.69 -30.91
N THR A 247 10.26 -32.66 -30.90
CA THR A 247 9.94 -33.46 -32.09
C THR A 247 9.27 -32.64 -33.19
N GLU A 248 8.36 -31.72 -32.83
CA GLU A 248 7.78 -30.76 -33.77
C GLU A 248 8.86 -29.84 -34.34
N TYR A 249 9.72 -29.28 -33.50
CA TYR A 249 10.82 -28.43 -33.92
C TYR A 249 11.79 -29.18 -34.87
N ALA A 250 12.19 -30.40 -34.53
CA ALA A 250 13.08 -31.22 -35.37
C ALA A 250 12.45 -31.57 -36.73
N ARG A 251 11.13 -31.81 -36.77
CA ARG A 251 10.40 -32.07 -38.02
C ARG A 251 10.47 -30.89 -38.99
N THR A 252 10.44 -29.65 -38.48
CA THR A 252 10.64 -28.45 -39.32
C THR A 252 12.06 -28.39 -39.90
N VAL A 253 13.06 -28.96 -39.22
CA VAL A 253 14.45 -28.97 -39.70
C VAL A 253 14.64 -29.91 -40.89
N SER A 254 14.02 -31.09 -40.86
CA SER A 254 14.17 -32.11 -41.91
C SER A 254 13.51 -31.75 -43.23
N MET A 255 12.59 -30.76 -43.23
CA MET A 255 11.81 -30.36 -44.40
C MET A 255 12.44 -29.21 -45.20
N LEU A 256 13.51 -28.57 -44.72
CA LEU A 256 14.26 -27.60 -45.52
C LEU A 256 14.90 -28.34 -46.71
N PRO A 257 14.34 -28.23 -47.92
CA PRO A 257 14.87 -28.95 -49.07
C PRO A 257 16.20 -28.32 -49.39
N ASN A 258 17.21 -29.18 -49.56
CA ASN A 258 18.45 -28.82 -50.25
C ASN A 258 18.05 -28.24 -51.63
N SER A 259 18.01 -26.92 -51.74
CA SER A 259 17.28 -26.20 -52.79
C SER A 259 18.02 -26.18 -54.14
N SER A 260 18.80 -27.22 -54.47
CA SER A 260 19.56 -27.29 -55.72
C SER A 260 18.89 -28.12 -56.82
N SER A 261 17.67 -28.62 -56.66
CA SER A 261 17.01 -29.40 -57.72
C SER A 261 15.49 -29.31 -57.67
N ARG A 262 14.90 -28.49 -58.56
CA ARG A 262 13.48 -28.54 -58.92
C ARG A 262 13.32 -29.10 -60.34
N PRO A 263 12.39 -30.05 -60.53
CA PRO A 263 11.46 -29.98 -61.64
C PRO A 263 10.04 -29.64 -61.13
N ARG A 264 9.31 -28.91 -61.97
CA ARG A 264 7.95 -28.42 -61.77
C ARG A 264 6.93 -29.58 -61.85
N SER A 265 6.05 -29.70 -60.86
CA SER A 265 4.72 -30.27 -61.07
C SER A 265 3.72 -29.72 -60.05
N HIS A 266 2.64 -29.17 -60.57
CA HIS A 266 1.48 -28.61 -59.87
C HIS A 266 0.78 -29.64 -58.98
N PHE A 267 0.66 -29.36 -57.67
CA PHE A 267 -0.36 -29.95 -56.79
C PHE A 267 -0.84 -28.90 -55.78
N PRO A 268 -2.09 -29.01 -55.28
CA PRO A 268 -2.76 -27.94 -54.54
C PRO A 268 -2.27 -27.87 -53.08
N LEU A 269 -1.99 -26.64 -52.66
CA LEU A 269 -1.45 -26.25 -51.35
C LEU A 269 -2.56 -26.25 -50.28
N ALA A 270 -2.44 -27.13 -49.30
CA ALA A 270 -3.11 -27.05 -47.99
C ALA A 270 -2.04 -26.75 -46.90
N PRO A 271 -2.44 -26.37 -45.67
CA PRO A 271 -1.71 -25.42 -44.83
C PRO A 271 -0.44 -26.02 -44.19
N ARG A 272 0.66 -26.00 -44.94
CA ARG A 272 2.01 -26.37 -44.45
C ARG A 272 2.93 -25.17 -44.22
N MET A 273 2.52 -23.95 -44.57
CA MET A 273 3.39 -22.76 -44.50
C MET A 273 3.70 -22.26 -43.07
N GLN A 274 3.01 -22.74 -42.03
CA GLN A 274 3.25 -22.30 -40.65
C GLN A 274 4.42 -23.00 -39.94
N GLN A 275 4.94 -24.11 -40.47
CA GLN A 275 5.96 -24.90 -39.77
C GLN A 275 7.39 -24.47 -40.12
N ASP A 276 7.67 -24.15 -41.38
CA ASP A 276 9.00 -23.67 -41.79
C ASP A 276 9.30 -22.26 -41.23
N SER A 277 8.27 -21.50 -40.86
CA SER A 277 8.42 -20.19 -40.21
C SER A 277 8.88 -20.28 -38.77
N PHE A 278 8.51 -21.33 -38.03
CA PHE A 278 8.73 -21.39 -36.59
C PHE A 278 10.21 -21.38 -36.21
N LYS A 279 11.05 -22.13 -36.93
CA LYS A 279 12.50 -22.13 -36.68
C LYS A 279 13.15 -20.79 -37.00
N ALA A 280 12.74 -20.16 -38.09
CA ALA A 280 13.22 -18.84 -38.46
C ALA A 280 12.83 -17.81 -37.39
N GLU A 281 11.60 -17.89 -36.90
CA GLU A 281 11.10 -17.06 -35.80
C GLU A 281 11.89 -17.26 -34.50
N ILE A 282 12.15 -18.50 -34.09
CA ILE A 282 12.99 -18.80 -32.91
C ILE A 282 14.39 -18.17 -33.05
N LYS A 283 15.00 -18.27 -34.23
CA LYS A 283 16.31 -17.64 -34.49
C LYS A 283 16.24 -16.13 -34.52
N THR A 284 15.19 -15.54 -35.05
CA THR A 284 14.98 -14.09 -35.05
C THR A 284 14.79 -13.59 -33.62
N LEU A 285 13.96 -14.28 -32.83
CA LEU A 285 13.69 -13.97 -31.43
C LEU A 285 14.96 -14.02 -30.57
N LEU A 286 15.86 -14.97 -30.84
CA LEU A 286 17.16 -15.03 -30.17
C LEU A 286 18.11 -13.91 -30.65
N ARG A 287 18.14 -13.62 -31.96
CA ARG A 287 18.93 -12.51 -32.51
C ARG A 287 18.52 -11.17 -31.94
N ASP A 288 17.23 -10.89 -31.84
CA ASP A 288 16.68 -9.62 -31.35
C ASP A 288 17.14 -9.32 -29.90
N ILE A 289 17.47 -10.36 -29.13
CA ILE A 289 17.97 -10.24 -27.75
C ILE A 289 19.49 -10.18 -27.69
N GLU A 290 20.15 -10.85 -28.63
CA GLU A 290 21.60 -10.78 -28.77
C GLU A 290 22.08 -9.46 -29.37
N VAL A 291 21.18 -8.65 -29.98
CA VAL A 291 21.50 -7.27 -30.35
C VAL A 291 21.99 -6.55 -29.08
N PRO A 292 23.29 -6.23 -28.99
CA PRO A 292 23.85 -5.68 -27.78
C PRO A 292 23.14 -4.37 -27.47
N ASP A 293 22.58 -4.23 -26.27
CA ASP A 293 22.03 -2.96 -25.81
C ASP A 293 23.14 -1.91 -25.98
N PRO A 294 22.98 -0.93 -26.89
CA PRO A 294 24.04 0.02 -27.21
C PRO A 294 24.44 0.86 -25.99
N ARG A 295 23.62 0.87 -24.95
CA ARG A 295 23.91 1.53 -23.67
C ARG A 295 24.95 0.77 -22.85
N LYS A 296 25.03 -0.56 -22.97
CA LYS A 296 26.02 -1.38 -22.27
C LYS A 296 27.43 -1.19 -22.85
N ALA A 297 27.52 -1.07 -24.19
CA ALA A 297 28.78 -0.78 -24.89
C ALA A 297 29.41 0.59 -24.52
N ARG A 298 28.60 1.56 -24.08
CA ARG A 298 29.08 2.87 -23.60
C ARG A 298 29.67 2.84 -22.18
N ARG A 299 29.33 1.85 -21.35
CA ARG A 299 29.87 1.72 -19.99
C ARG A 299 31.28 1.15 -19.98
N ASP A 300 31.57 0.21 -20.88
CA ASP A 300 32.88 -0.44 -20.97
C ASP A 300 33.93 0.39 -21.74
N SER A 301 33.51 1.51 -22.35
CA SER A 301 34.38 2.42 -23.11
C SER A 301 34.78 3.69 -22.34
N GLN A 302 34.43 3.83 -21.06
CA GLN A 302 35.04 4.90 -20.26
C GLN A 302 36.49 4.53 -19.93
N PRO A 303 37.48 5.36 -20.34
CA PRO A 303 38.87 5.12 -20.02
C PRO A 303 39.03 5.17 -18.52
N THR A 304 39.57 4.09 -17.94
CA THR A 304 39.97 4.03 -16.55
C THR A 304 41.03 5.11 -16.33
N VAL A 305 40.62 6.21 -15.69
CA VAL A 305 41.53 7.26 -15.24
C VAL A 305 42.44 6.61 -14.21
N LYS A 306 43.65 6.24 -14.62
CA LYS A 306 44.71 5.81 -13.72
C LYS A 306 45.07 7.01 -12.86
N ALA A 307 44.62 7.00 -11.61
CA ALA A 307 45.09 7.94 -10.59
C ALA A 307 46.61 7.76 -10.45
N SER A 308 47.33 8.85 -10.67
CA SER A 308 48.77 8.98 -10.42
C SER A 308 49.00 9.51 -9.01
#